data_AF-A0A7Y2BYS7-F1
#
_entry.id   AF-A0A7Y2BYS7-F1
#
_cell.length_a   1.000
_cell.length_b   1.000
_cell.length_c   1.000
_cell.angle_alpha   90.00
_cell.angle_beta   90.00
_cell.angle_gamma   90.00
#
_symmetry.space_group_name_H-M   'P 1'
#
loop_
_entity.id
_entity.type
_entity.pdbx_description
1 polymer ?
#
loop_
_entity_poly.entity_id
_entity_poly.type
_entity_poly.pdbx_seq_one_letter_code
_entity_poly.pdbx_strand_id
1 'polypeptide(L)'
;MRFLIFVFLFVGLSATTTSELKAQDKASYIYGKITTHSGEEYVGFMRWGKEELFWHDIFNSEKIDDQHYKVAKKSNQKDNKWYEFDWSWSSIWEDKYRTSAHTFACLFGDIKSIDVLRDSKVIVELKDGSKLNLRGGSNDIGTTVKLTDYELGLISFDWNKIDKIEFLGASSRVELPYAAPIYGTLHTRRNGQFTGFVKWDLDERTLEDVLDGDSNIGDQKLPFKSIKTITKEGNGAHITLKSGREIYLTGSNDVNGSNRGIALYHEDIGSIEVPWKEFKSLTLADKAPAGPSYESFEAPKGLSGVVQTYNDKRFEGMLVFDIDEKYEIELLDGNDDAIEYQIPFRNITKILPKNSSYSIVRLTSGDELLLGDSQDVSAKNDGILVFVKNQKDPHYIAWDDIDFVQINK
;
A
#
# COMPACT_ATOMS: atom_id res chain seq x y z
N MET A 1 21.85 31.37 -70.74
CA MET A 1 23.25 30.96 -70.50
C MET A 1 23.59 31.30 -69.05
N ARG A 2 24.21 30.38 -68.30
CA ARG A 2 24.55 30.48 -66.85
C ARG A 2 23.36 30.70 -65.90
N PHE A 3 23.24 29.80 -64.93
CA PHE A 3 22.76 30.11 -63.58
C PHE A 3 23.71 29.41 -62.61
N LEU A 4 23.99 30.02 -61.45
CA LEU A 4 24.86 29.42 -60.43
C LEU A 4 24.05 28.39 -59.63
N ILE A 5 24.68 27.25 -59.32
CA ILE A 5 24.23 26.34 -58.27
C ILE A 5 25.14 26.59 -57.06
N PHE A 6 24.56 27.09 -55.97
CA PHE A 6 25.25 27.19 -54.69
C PHE A 6 25.26 25.82 -54.00
N VAL A 7 26.43 25.37 -53.58
CA VAL A 7 26.57 24.19 -52.70
C VAL A 7 26.50 24.66 -51.26
N PHE A 8 25.48 24.22 -50.52
CA PHE A 8 25.43 24.36 -49.07
C PHE A 8 25.78 23.03 -48.41
N LEU A 9 26.90 23.00 -47.70
CA LEU A 9 27.37 21.81 -46.98
C LEU A 9 26.71 21.76 -45.59
N PHE A 10 25.58 21.05 -45.48
CA PHE A 10 24.89 20.88 -44.20
C PHE A 10 25.59 19.80 -43.35
N VAL A 11 26.48 20.22 -42.45
CA VAL A 11 27.05 19.34 -41.43
C VAL A 11 26.01 19.14 -40.32
N GLY A 12 25.22 18.07 -40.43
CA GLY A 12 24.26 17.67 -39.41
C GLY A 12 24.96 17.23 -38.14
N LEU A 13 25.06 18.12 -37.14
CA LEU A 13 25.60 17.79 -35.83
C LEU A 13 24.61 16.87 -35.10
N SER A 14 24.83 15.56 -35.21
CA SER A 14 23.96 14.55 -34.59
C SER A 14 24.14 14.55 -33.08
N ALA A 15 23.35 15.37 -32.39
CA ALA A 15 23.27 15.39 -30.94
C ALA A 15 22.65 14.07 -30.45
N THR A 16 23.50 13.09 -30.17
CA THR A 16 23.10 11.83 -29.53
C THR A 16 22.67 12.13 -28.10
N THR A 17 21.36 12.30 -27.88
CA THR A 17 20.76 12.36 -26.55
C THR A 17 20.93 11.01 -25.86
N THR A 18 22.00 10.89 -25.06
CA THR A 18 22.22 9.73 -24.19
C THR A 18 21.13 9.71 -23.12
N SER A 19 20.10 8.89 -23.37
CA SER A 19 18.93 8.73 -22.52
C SER A 19 19.30 8.45 -21.06
N GLU A 20 18.66 9.16 -20.12
CA GLU A 20 18.94 9.12 -18.67
C GLU A 20 18.40 7.86 -17.96
N LEU A 21 18.67 6.68 -18.53
CA LEU A 21 18.22 5.34 -18.08
C LEU A 21 18.87 4.85 -16.76
N LYS A 22 19.24 5.78 -15.87
CA LYS A 22 19.75 5.53 -14.50
C LYS A 22 19.08 6.39 -13.42
N ALA A 23 18.13 7.25 -13.76
CA ALA A 23 17.41 8.08 -12.78
C ALA A 23 16.20 7.36 -12.15
N GLN A 24 15.51 6.51 -12.91
CA GLN A 24 14.18 5.98 -12.56
C GLN A 24 14.19 4.98 -11.38
N ASP A 25 15.16 4.07 -11.31
CA ASP A 25 15.22 3.02 -10.27
C ASP A 25 15.40 3.58 -8.84
N LYS A 26 15.74 4.87 -8.70
CA LYS A 26 15.95 5.52 -7.40
C LYS A 26 14.69 6.07 -6.76
N ALA A 27 13.66 6.31 -7.55
CA ALA A 27 12.58 7.21 -7.17
C ALA A 27 11.57 6.57 -6.19
N SER A 28 11.54 5.23 -6.14
CA SER A 28 10.52 4.42 -5.47
C SER A 28 10.71 4.26 -3.96
N TYR A 29 11.89 4.57 -3.42
CA TYR A 29 12.21 4.43 -1.98
C TYR A 29 11.77 5.67 -1.20
N ILE A 30 11.28 5.45 0.02
CA ILE A 30 10.93 6.54 0.94
C ILE A 30 12.18 7.41 1.19
N TYR A 31 12.05 8.71 1.02
CA TYR A 31 13.11 9.70 1.18
C TYR A 31 12.57 10.95 1.85
N GLY A 32 13.36 11.60 2.69
CA GLY A 32 12.86 12.72 3.46
C GLY A 32 13.87 13.34 4.40
N LYS A 33 13.36 14.15 5.31
CA LYS A 33 14.08 14.78 6.40
C LYS A 33 13.47 14.39 7.73
N ILE A 34 14.31 14.03 8.70
CA ILE A 34 13.92 13.88 10.10
C ILE A 34 14.47 15.09 10.86
N THR A 35 13.60 15.78 11.60
CA THR A 35 13.96 16.82 12.57
C THR A 35 13.75 16.26 13.97
N THR A 36 14.75 16.36 14.84
CA THR A 36 14.70 15.84 16.22
C THR A 36 14.18 16.87 17.22
N HIS A 37 13.78 16.43 18.42
CA HIS A 37 13.44 17.32 19.54
C HIS A 37 14.63 18.19 20.02
N SER A 38 15.87 17.89 19.61
CA SER A 38 17.05 18.73 19.80
C SER A 38 17.21 19.82 18.73
N GLY A 39 16.41 19.80 17.67
CA GLY A 39 16.50 20.71 16.53
C GLY A 39 17.57 20.32 15.50
N GLU A 40 18.06 19.07 15.54
CA GLU A 40 19.00 18.53 14.55
C GLU A 40 18.21 17.99 13.35
N GLU A 41 18.73 18.20 12.13
CA GLU A 41 18.09 17.79 10.88
C GLU A 41 18.97 16.80 10.11
N TYR A 42 18.37 15.73 9.60
CA TYR A 42 19.04 14.67 8.84
C TYR A 42 18.25 14.34 7.58
N VAL A 43 18.92 14.14 6.43
CA VAL A 43 18.25 14.03 5.12
C VAL A 43 18.75 12.78 4.38
N GLY A 44 17.83 11.89 4.02
CA GLY A 44 18.20 10.62 3.41
C GLY A 44 17.04 9.69 3.08
N PHE A 45 17.39 8.49 2.60
CA PHE A 45 16.40 7.42 2.38
C PHE A 45 16.02 6.77 3.71
N MET A 46 14.74 6.47 3.90
CA MET A 46 14.20 6.00 5.17
C MET A 46 13.68 4.55 5.08
N ARG A 47 13.77 3.81 6.19
CA ARG A 47 13.13 2.51 6.39
C ARG A 47 12.48 2.48 7.77
N TRP A 48 11.19 2.18 7.83
CA TRP A 48 10.42 2.04 9.07
C TRP A 48 10.65 0.65 9.66
N GLY A 49 10.90 0.56 10.97
CA GLY A 49 11.09 -0.69 11.71
C GLY A 49 12.02 -1.69 11.01
N LYS A 50 11.41 -2.73 10.45
CA LYS A 50 12.03 -3.66 9.50
C LYS A 50 11.46 -3.56 8.08
N GLU A 51 10.22 -3.12 7.90
CA GLU A 51 9.40 -3.59 6.78
C GLU A 51 9.19 -2.51 5.71
N GLU A 52 8.80 -1.29 6.07
CA GLU A 52 8.35 -0.24 5.14
C GLU A 52 9.55 0.57 4.63
N LEU A 53 9.62 0.75 3.30
CA LEU A 53 10.83 1.13 2.54
C LEU A 53 10.52 1.87 1.23
N PHE A 54 9.32 1.70 0.67
CA PHE A 54 8.89 2.22 -0.64
C PHE A 54 7.65 3.10 -0.53
N TRP A 55 7.47 4.03 -1.45
CA TRP A 55 6.32 4.96 -1.42
C TRP A 55 4.95 4.28 -1.58
N HIS A 56 4.93 3.08 -2.17
CA HIS A 56 3.73 2.25 -2.32
C HIS A 56 3.43 1.37 -1.11
N ASP A 57 4.14 1.56 0.00
CA ASP A 57 3.84 0.86 1.25
C ASP A 57 2.69 1.56 1.96
N ILE A 58 1.95 0.79 2.76
CA ILE A 58 0.81 1.31 3.52
C ILE A 58 1.32 1.87 4.84
N PHE A 59 1.00 3.14 5.10
CA PHE A 59 1.03 3.74 6.43
C PHE A 59 -0.34 3.55 7.09
N ASN A 60 -0.39 3.04 8.32
CA ASN A 60 -1.63 2.76 9.06
C ASN A 60 -1.65 3.35 10.50
N SER A 61 -2.86 3.59 11.05
CA SER A 61 -3.06 4.23 12.38
C SER A 61 -4.52 4.18 12.88
N GLU A 62 -4.78 4.54 14.15
CA GLU A 62 -6.12 4.83 14.70
C GLU A 62 -6.58 6.27 14.38
N LYS A 63 -7.82 6.44 13.90
CA LYS A 63 -8.54 7.74 13.79
C LYS A 63 -9.05 8.18 15.17
N ILE A 64 -8.77 9.43 15.59
CA ILE A 64 -9.19 9.95 16.92
C ILE A 64 -10.63 10.53 16.89
N ASP A 65 -11.63 9.69 17.20
CA ASP A 65 -13.09 9.99 17.40
C ASP A 65 -13.71 11.06 16.47
N ASP A 66 -14.22 10.62 15.32
CA ASP A 66 -14.75 11.53 14.32
C ASP A 66 -16.13 12.15 14.68
N GLN A 67 -16.38 13.35 14.16
CA GLN A 67 -17.66 14.05 14.36
C GLN A 67 -18.79 13.45 13.53
N HIS A 68 -18.50 12.78 12.40
CA HIS A 68 -19.52 12.20 11.53
C HIS A 68 -20.33 11.07 12.19
N TYR A 69 -19.70 10.27 13.05
CA TYR A 69 -20.34 9.23 13.87
C TYR A 69 -21.50 9.79 14.73
N LYS A 70 -21.39 11.05 15.19
CA LYS A 70 -22.43 11.76 15.97
C LYS A 70 -23.63 12.22 15.11
N VAL A 71 -23.54 12.09 13.78
CA VAL A 71 -24.64 12.28 12.82
C VAL A 71 -25.33 10.94 12.54
N ALA A 72 -24.55 9.90 12.20
CA ALA A 72 -25.07 8.55 11.98
C ALA A 72 -25.88 8.01 13.18
N LYS A 73 -25.36 8.23 14.39
CA LYS A 73 -26.02 7.87 15.65
C LYS A 73 -27.29 8.69 15.98
N LYS A 74 -27.64 9.68 15.16
CA LYS A 74 -28.92 10.42 15.22
C LYS A 74 -29.89 10.02 14.12
N SER A 75 -29.41 9.58 12.95
CA SER A 75 -30.27 9.07 11.87
C SER A 75 -30.75 7.64 12.13
N ASN A 76 -29.94 6.81 12.81
CA ASN A 76 -30.25 5.40 13.02
C ASN A 76 -30.78 5.13 14.44
N GLN A 77 -32.10 4.94 14.59
CA GLN A 77 -32.76 4.62 15.87
C GLN A 77 -33.03 3.11 16.02
N LYS A 78 -31.96 2.30 15.91
CA LYS A 78 -31.95 0.88 16.25
C LYS A 78 -30.70 0.54 17.07
N ASP A 79 -30.87 -0.32 18.07
CA ASP A 79 -29.78 -0.79 18.94
C ASP A 79 -28.88 -1.81 18.24
N ASN A 80 -28.06 -1.36 17.28
CA ASN A 80 -26.91 -2.16 16.84
C ASN A 80 -25.89 -2.24 17.99
N LYS A 81 -25.68 -3.47 18.46
CA LYS A 81 -24.66 -3.79 19.47
C LYS A 81 -23.33 -3.95 18.77
N TRP A 82 -22.40 -3.07 19.11
CA TRP A 82 -20.98 -3.10 18.76
C TRP A 82 -20.41 -4.49 19.03
N TYR A 83 -19.97 -5.16 17.97
CA TYR A 83 -19.30 -6.46 18.04
C TYR A 83 -17.79 -6.27 17.93
N GLU A 84 -17.06 -7.18 18.57
CA GLU A 84 -15.61 -7.31 18.43
C GLU A 84 -15.29 -7.87 17.03
N PHE A 85 -14.33 -7.24 16.34
CA PHE A 85 -13.80 -7.72 15.07
C PHE A 85 -12.42 -8.37 15.30
N ASP A 86 -12.13 -9.42 14.53
CA ASP A 86 -10.89 -10.19 14.54
C ASP A 86 -10.32 -10.19 13.12
N TRP A 87 -9.17 -9.55 12.91
CA TRP A 87 -8.58 -9.32 11.58
C TRP A 87 -7.59 -10.44 11.23
N SER A 88 -7.87 -11.22 10.17
CA SER A 88 -6.83 -12.02 9.52
C SER A 88 -5.99 -11.13 8.60
N TRP A 89 -4.69 -11.12 8.86
CA TRP A 89 -3.63 -10.43 8.09
C TRP A 89 -2.22 -10.87 8.58
N SER A 90 -2.17 -12.05 9.21
CA SER A 90 -1.24 -12.47 10.30
C SER A 90 -1.19 -12.02 11.89
N SER A 91 -2.19 -9.98 13.38
CA SER A 91 -3.23 -8.88 13.36
C SER A 91 -3.04 -7.74 12.32
N ILE A 92 -2.09 -6.80 12.31
CA ILE A 92 -1.29 -6.08 13.34
C ILE A 92 -0.57 -6.97 14.38
N TRP A 93 0.38 -7.79 13.94
CA TRP A 93 0.86 -8.96 14.69
C TRP A 93 1.94 -8.70 15.76
N GLU A 94 1.59 -7.87 16.76
CA GLU A 94 1.58 -8.42 18.13
C GLU A 94 0.70 -7.68 19.17
N ASP A 95 0.19 -6.46 18.91
CA ASP A 95 -0.44 -5.67 19.99
C ASP A 95 -1.95 -5.92 20.17
N LYS A 96 -2.31 -6.61 21.26
CA LYS A 96 -3.66 -7.17 21.53
C LYS A 96 -4.62 -6.20 22.22
N TYR A 97 -4.81 -4.99 21.68
CA TYR A 97 -5.71 -4.02 22.29
C TYR A 97 -6.45 -3.11 21.29
N ARG A 98 -7.68 -3.49 20.87
CA ARG A 98 -8.92 -2.84 21.36
C ARG A 98 -10.22 -3.25 20.64
N THR A 99 -11.29 -3.20 21.42
CA THR A 99 -12.66 -2.95 20.96
C THR A 99 -12.80 -1.55 20.37
N SER A 100 -13.41 -1.44 19.18
CA SER A 100 -13.83 -0.21 18.50
C SER A 100 -12.77 0.89 18.35
N ALA A 101 -11.98 0.82 17.28
CA ALA A 101 -11.21 1.94 16.74
C ALA A 101 -11.33 1.96 15.20
N HIS A 102 -11.76 3.10 14.66
CA HIS A 102 -11.74 3.40 13.22
C HIS A 102 -10.27 3.58 12.79
N THR A 103 -9.86 3.02 11.65
CA THR A 103 -8.46 3.04 11.18
C THR A 103 -8.27 4.02 10.04
N PHE A 104 -7.08 4.62 9.93
CA PHE A 104 -6.66 5.35 8.74
C PHE A 104 -5.48 4.62 8.12
N ALA A 105 -5.64 4.17 6.88
CA ALA A 105 -4.61 3.57 6.05
C ALA A 105 -4.50 4.33 4.73
N CYS A 106 -3.28 4.60 4.26
CA CYS A 106 -3.01 5.18 2.94
C CYS A 106 -1.59 4.80 2.49
N LEU A 107 -1.19 5.12 1.26
CA LEU A 107 0.17 4.86 0.80
C LEU A 107 1.13 5.95 1.33
N PHE A 108 2.34 5.57 1.78
CA PHE A 108 3.35 6.50 2.30
C PHE A 108 3.63 7.68 1.35
N GLY A 109 3.51 7.44 0.03
CA GLY A 109 3.64 8.47 -1.00
C GLY A 109 2.59 9.57 -0.95
N ASP A 110 1.41 9.37 -0.35
CA ASP A 110 0.36 10.40 -0.23
C ASP A 110 0.58 11.38 0.94
N ILE A 111 1.44 11.00 1.89
CA ILE A 111 1.75 11.79 3.08
C ILE A 111 2.80 12.85 2.77
N LYS A 112 2.62 14.06 3.29
CA LYS A 112 3.57 15.18 3.16
C LYS A 112 4.50 15.30 4.36
N SER A 113 3.95 15.19 5.58
CA SER A 113 4.77 15.17 6.81
C SER A 113 4.02 14.58 8.00
N ILE A 114 4.77 14.07 8.98
CA ILE A 114 4.26 13.58 10.26
C ILE A 114 4.85 14.46 11.36
N ASP A 115 4.02 15.28 12.01
CA ASP A 115 4.38 15.99 13.24
C ASP A 115 4.21 15.00 14.43
N VAL A 116 5.28 14.67 15.16
CA VAL A 116 5.26 13.61 16.19
C VAL A 116 4.93 14.19 17.56
N LEU A 117 3.89 13.64 18.21
CA LEU A 117 3.38 14.11 19.50
C LEU A 117 3.56 13.07 20.61
N ARG A 118 3.26 13.48 21.84
CA ARG A 118 3.25 12.63 23.03
C ARG A 118 2.12 11.59 23.00
N ASP A 119 2.28 10.54 23.79
CA ASP A 119 1.30 9.45 23.98
C ASP A 119 0.98 8.67 22.68
N SER A 120 1.97 8.51 21.81
CA SER A 120 1.85 7.88 20.48
C SER A 120 0.77 8.52 19.61
N LYS A 121 0.67 9.86 19.64
CA LYS A 121 -0.18 10.65 18.73
C LYS A 121 0.69 11.28 17.66
N VAL A 122 0.09 11.57 16.51
CA VAL A 122 0.72 12.30 15.41
C VAL A 122 -0.26 13.28 14.78
N ILE A 123 0.26 14.29 14.09
CA ILE A 123 -0.51 15.02 13.08
C ILE A 123 0.09 14.66 11.71
N VAL A 124 -0.66 13.90 10.93
CA VAL A 124 -0.30 13.59 9.55
C VAL A 124 -0.81 14.73 8.67
N GLU A 125 0.10 15.47 8.03
CA GLU A 125 -0.23 16.41 6.97
C GLU A 125 -0.17 15.69 5.63
N LEU A 126 -1.25 15.77 4.87
CA LEU A 126 -1.36 15.26 3.52
C LEU A 126 -0.90 16.32 2.49
N LYS A 127 -0.72 15.91 1.24
CA LYS A 127 -0.16 16.76 0.17
C LYS A 127 -1.01 17.98 -0.22
N ASP A 128 -2.31 17.98 0.04
CA ASP A 128 -3.20 19.13 -0.14
C ASP A 128 -3.08 20.15 1.02
N GLY A 129 -2.45 19.77 2.13
CA GLY A 129 -2.38 20.53 3.38
C GLY A 129 -3.43 20.16 4.41
N SER A 130 -4.28 19.16 4.16
CA SER A 130 -5.19 18.60 5.17
C SER A 130 -4.39 17.94 6.30
N LYS A 131 -4.86 18.10 7.54
CA LYS A 131 -4.19 17.56 8.74
C LYS A 131 -5.10 16.58 9.48
N LEU A 132 -4.63 15.36 9.64
CA LEU A 132 -5.31 14.28 10.36
C LEU A 132 -4.69 14.12 11.75
N ASN A 133 -5.50 14.13 12.80
CA ASN A 133 -5.06 13.83 14.16
C ASN A 133 -5.21 12.32 14.39
N LEU A 134 -4.08 11.60 14.38
CA LEU A 134 -4.05 10.13 14.39
C LEU A 134 -3.25 9.62 15.59
N ARG A 135 -3.39 8.34 15.89
CA ARG A 135 -2.75 7.68 17.02
C ARG A 135 -2.22 6.30 16.63
N GLY A 136 -1.20 5.84 17.35
CA GLY A 136 -0.78 4.44 17.32
C GLY A 136 -1.85 3.49 17.84
N GLY A 137 -1.54 2.19 17.77
CA GLY A 137 -2.50 1.11 17.51
C GLY A 137 -2.04 0.24 16.33
N SER A 138 -0.90 0.60 15.72
CA SER A 138 -0.19 -0.13 14.68
C SER A 138 1.34 -0.05 14.88
N ASN A 139 2.09 -0.75 14.03
CA ASN A 139 3.55 -0.75 14.01
C ASN A 139 4.17 0.54 13.43
N ASP A 140 3.45 1.33 12.62
CA ASP A 140 3.97 2.56 12.00
C ASP A 140 4.21 3.73 12.96
N ILE A 141 3.47 3.78 14.08
CA ILE A 141 3.55 4.86 15.07
C ILE A 141 4.16 4.32 16.38
N GLY A 142 5.43 4.66 16.60
CA GLY A 142 6.18 4.26 17.81
C GLY A 142 7.43 3.43 17.53
N THR A 143 7.59 2.92 16.30
CA THR A 143 8.74 2.11 15.88
C THR A 143 10.02 2.93 15.67
N THR A 144 11.15 2.24 15.47
CA THR A 144 12.41 2.87 15.07
C THR A 144 12.34 3.29 13.60
N VAL A 145 12.59 4.56 13.29
CA VAL A 145 12.80 5.02 11.91
C VAL A 145 14.29 5.02 11.63
N LYS A 146 14.73 4.33 10.57
CA LYS A 146 16.11 4.35 10.08
C LYS A 146 16.19 5.34 8.93
N LEU A 147 17.25 6.13 8.88
CA LEU A 147 17.54 7.04 7.78
C LEU A 147 19.00 6.86 7.37
N THR A 148 19.25 6.67 6.07
CA THR A 148 20.61 6.61 5.52
C THR A 148 20.98 7.98 4.96
N ASP A 149 21.74 8.72 5.75
CA ASP A 149 22.28 10.04 5.44
C ASP A 149 23.53 9.90 4.55
N TYR A 150 23.77 10.90 3.69
CA TYR A 150 24.82 10.84 2.68
C TYR A 150 26.23 11.20 3.21
N GLU A 151 26.34 11.84 4.38
CA GLU A 151 27.62 12.12 5.06
C GLU A 151 27.83 11.20 6.27
N LEU A 152 26.77 10.90 7.01
CA LEU A 152 26.82 10.16 8.28
C LEU A 152 26.52 8.66 8.13
N GLY A 153 25.95 8.22 7.02
CA GLY A 153 25.55 6.83 6.80
C GLY A 153 24.25 6.47 7.52
N LEU A 154 24.13 5.22 7.98
CA LEU A 154 22.90 4.71 8.59
C LEU A 154 22.72 5.22 10.04
N ILE A 155 21.70 6.04 10.25
CA ILE A 155 21.24 6.53 11.56
C ILE A 155 19.94 5.80 11.92
N SER A 156 19.75 5.49 13.21
CA SER A 156 18.51 4.92 13.74
C SER A 156 17.91 5.85 14.80
N PHE A 157 16.66 6.24 14.62
CA PHE A 157 15.93 7.14 15.49
C PHE A 157 14.87 6.39 16.29
N ASP A 158 14.97 6.42 17.63
CA ASP A 158 13.83 6.07 18.47
C ASP A 158 12.71 7.09 18.24
N TRP A 159 11.46 6.65 18.13
CA TRP A 159 10.31 7.53 17.90
C TRP A 159 10.24 8.73 18.86
N ASN A 160 10.63 8.54 20.12
CA ASN A 160 10.65 9.58 21.16
C ASN A 160 11.78 10.63 21.02
N LYS A 161 12.57 10.59 19.93
CA LYS A 161 13.54 11.63 19.55
C LYS A 161 13.09 12.48 18.38
N ILE A 162 12.11 12.00 17.60
CA ILE A 162 11.62 12.63 16.39
C ILE A 162 10.61 13.72 16.79
N ASP A 163 10.81 14.93 16.28
CA ASP A 163 9.85 16.04 16.38
C ASP A 163 8.97 16.07 15.13
N LYS A 164 9.59 15.93 13.95
CA LYS A 164 8.91 15.92 12.65
C LYS A 164 9.61 15.02 11.64
N ILE A 165 8.83 14.42 10.75
CA ILE A 165 9.32 13.78 9.51
C ILE A 165 8.68 14.51 8.32
N GLU A 166 9.48 14.91 7.34
CA GLU A 166 9.03 15.57 6.09
C GLU A 166 9.40 14.72 4.87
N PHE A 167 8.41 14.30 4.09
CA PHE A 167 8.60 13.43 2.92
C PHE A 167 8.93 14.24 1.66
N LEU A 168 9.95 13.80 0.92
CA LEU A 168 10.59 14.56 -0.16
C LEU A 168 10.96 13.67 -1.34
N GLY A 169 11.00 14.26 -2.54
CA GLY A 169 11.57 13.63 -3.72
C GLY A 169 13.08 13.41 -3.58
N ALA A 170 13.54 12.17 -3.77
CA ALA A 170 14.97 11.86 -3.81
C ALA A 170 15.61 12.48 -5.07
N SER A 171 16.61 13.35 -4.92
CA SER A 171 17.29 13.92 -6.08
C SER A 171 18.07 12.83 -6.84
N SER A 172 18.09 12.91 -8.18
CA SER A 172 18.77 11.91 -9.03
C SER A 172 20.26 11.73 -8.77
N ARG A 173 20.87 12.65 -7.99
CA ARG A 173 22.30 12.67 -7.64
C ARG A 173 22.67 11.85 -6.40
N VAL A 174 21.71 11.51 -5.53
CA VAL A 174 21.99 10.67 -4.34
C VAL A 174 22.22 9.22 -4.80
N GLU A 175 23.21 8.51 -4.26
CA GLU A 175 23.35 7.07 -4.50
C GLU A 175 22.31 6.26 -3.70
N LEU A 176 21.94 5.08 -4.19
CA LEU A 176 20.98 4.23 -3.47
C LEU A 176 21.69 3.43 -2.37
N PRO A 177 21.23 3.52 -1.11
CA PRO A 177 21.76 2.71 -0.02
C PRO A 177 21.14 1.30 0.03
N TYR A 178 20.07 1.06 -0.73
CA TYR A 178 19.32 -0.19 -0.76
C TYR A 178 19.39 -0.85 -2.14
N ALA A 179 19.32 -2.19 -2.15
CA ALA A 179 19.24 -2.97 -3.36
C ALA A 179 17.84 -2.91 -3.99
N ALA A 180 17.78 -3.11 -5.32
CA ALA A 180 16.54 -3.11 -6.08
C ALA A 180 15.46 -4.01 -5.45
N PRO A 181 14.17 -3.64 -5.55
CA PRO A 181 13.08 -4.42 -4.99
C PRO A 181 12.95 -5.81 -5.62
N ILE A 182 12.40 -6.76 -4.86
CA ILE A 182 11.88 -8.00 -5.41
C ILE A 182 10.64 -7.66 -6.24
N TYR A 183 10.62 -8.08 -7.50
CA TYR A 183 9.48 -7.95 -8.39
C TYR A 183 9.29 -9.27 -9.15
N GLY A 184 8.05 -9.72 -9.30
CA GLY A 184 7.78 -11.01 -9.90
C GLY A 184 6.31 -11.34 -10.08
N THR A 185 6.06 -12.47 -10.73
CA THR A 185 4.73 -13.03 -10.94
C THR A 185 4.47 -14.14 -9.93
N LEU A 186 3.53 -13.92 -9.02
CA LEU A 186 3.01 -14.92 -8.09
C LEU A 186 1.83 -15.66 -8.73
N HIS A 187 1.77 -16.97 -8.55
CA HIS A 187 0.63 -17.82 -8.86
C HIS A 187 0.03 -18.42 -7.59
N THR A 188 -1.30 -18.55 -7.57
CA THR A 188 -2.06 -19.17 -6.47
C THR A 188 -2.56 -20.56 -6.86
N ARG A 189 -3.02 -21.34 -5.87
CA ARG A 189 -3.56 -22.69 -6.05
C ARG A 189 -4.84 -22.73 -6.89
N ARG A 190 -5.63 -21.65 -6.91
CA ARG A 190 -6.85 -21.51 -7.73
C ARG A 190 -6.57 -20.97 -9.15
N ASN A 191 -5.30 -20.92 -9.56
CA ASN A 191 -4.81 -20.34 -10.81
C ASN A 191 -4.99 -18.81 -10.93
N GLY A 192 -5.13 -18.11 -9.81
CA GLY A 192 -4.90 -16.66 -9.77
C GLY A 192 -3.43 -16.36 -10.11
N GLN A 193 -3.20 -15.21 -10.74
CA GLN A 193 -1.88 -14.74 -11.15
C GLN A 193 -1.78 -13.24 -10.92
N PHE A 194 -0.79 -12.82 -10.15
CA PHE A 194 -0.53 -11.41 -9.84
C PHE A 194 0.93 -11.09 -10.15
N THR A 195 1.21 -9.90 -10.68
CA THR A 195 2.59 -9.45 -10.95
C THR A 195 2.81 -8.09 -10.31
N GLY A 196 3.84 -7.94 -9.49
CA GLY A 196 4.00 -6.75 -8.66
C GLY A 196 5.29 -6.74 -7.84
N PHE A 197 5.44 -5.72 -7.00
CA PHE A 197 6.53 -5.58 -6.04
C PHE A 197 6.24 -6.43 -4.81
N VAL A 198 7.16 -7.32 -4.43
CA VAL A 198 6.90 -8.42 -3.49
C VAL A 198 7.45 -8.11 -2.09
N LYS A 199 6.65 -8.39 -1.06
CA LYS A 199 7.05 -8.53 0.35
C LYS A 199 6.95 -10.03 0.70
N TRP A 200 8.07 -10.74 0.71
CA TRP A 200 8.13 -12.17 1.06
C TRP A 200 8.17 -12.33 2.58
N ASP A 201 7.49 -13.36 3.11
CA ASP A 201 7.22 -13.58 4.55
C ASP A 201 6.73 -12.33 5.30
N LEU A 202 6.20 -11.34 4.60
CA LEU A 202 5.93 -10.00 5.13
C LEU A 202 7.17 -9.30 5.78
N ASP A 203 8.42 -9.58 5.35
CA ASP A 203 9.66 -8.92 5.84
C ASP A 203 10.73 -8.71 4.74
N GLU A 204 10.99 -9.67 3.84
CA GLU A 204 12.02 -9.53 2.79
C GLU A 204 11.49 -8.85 1.51
N ARG A 205 12.24 -7.87 0.97
CA ARG A 205 11.70 -6.93 -0.05
C ARG A 205 12.67 -6.50 -1.13
N THR A 206 13.97 -6.70 -0.91
CA THR A 206 15.05 -6.31 -1.81
C THR A 206 15.83 -7.52 -2.29
N LEU A 207 16.51 -7.40 -3.42
CA LEU A 207 17.27 -8.50 -4.01
C LEU A 207 18.54 -8.89 -3.21
N GLU A 208 18.92 -8.12 -2.18
CA GLU A 208 19.99 -8.49 -1.22
C GLU A 208 19.45 -9.10 0.09
N ASP A 209 18.14 -9.03 0.34
CA ASP A 209 17.51 -9.82 1.41
C ASP A 209 17.59 -11.32 1.06
N VAL A 210 17.38 -12.18 2.06
CA VAL A 210 17.79 -13.59 2.02
C VAL A 210 16.62 -14.50 2.39
N LEU A 211 16.38 -15.51 1.55
CA LEU A 211 15.55 -16.66 1.87
C LEU A 211 16.43 -17.73 2.55
N ASP A 212 16.11 -18.10 3.79
CA ASP A 212 16.78 -19.17 4.53
C ASP A 212 16.04 -20.51 4.38
N GLY A 213 16.75 -21.61 4.65
CA GLY A 213 16.12 -22.92 4.82
C GLY A 213 17.11 -24.08 4.85
N ASP A 214 16.65 -25.22 5.35
CA ASP A 214 17.43 -26.42 5.53
C ASP A 214 17.43 -27.29 4.27
N SER A 215 18.63 -27.67 3.83
CA SER A 215 18.87 -28.63 2.75
C SER A 215 19.46 -29.94 3.27
N ASN A 216 19.62 -30.93 2.39
CA ASN A 216 20.29 -32.20 2.73
C ASN A 216 21.79 -32.06 3.09
N ILE A 217 22.40 -30.88 2.90
CA ILE A 217 23.77 -30.56 3.32
C ILE A 217 23.82 -29.54 4.48
N GLY A 218 22.68 -29.23 5.09
CA GLY A 218 22.52 -28.24 6.16
C GLY A 218 21.94 -26.90 5.69
N ASP A 219 21.99 -25.93 6.59
CA ASP A 219 21.46 -24.57 6.48
C ASP A 219 21.89 -23.90 5.16
N GLN A 220 20.95 -23.31 4.43
CA GLN A 220 21.21 -22.50 3.23
C GLN A 220 20.69 -21.08 3.43
N LYS A 221 21.40 -20.12 2.83
CA LYS A 221 21.08 -18.69 2.84
C LYS A 221 21.14 -18.16 1.40
N LEU A 222 19.98 -17.93 0.77
CA LEU A 222 19.86 -17.62 -0.66
C LEU A 222 19.40 -16.17 -0.88
N PRO A 223 20.28 -15.23 -1.29
CA PRO A 223 19.87 -13.86 -1.56
C PRO A 223 19.00 -13.78 -2.82
N PHE A 224 17.87 -13.06 -2.74
CA PHE A 224 16.83 -13.07 -3.78
C PHE A 224 17.32 -12.72 -5.19
N LYS A 225 18.37 -11.89 -5.34
CA LYS A 225 19.06 -11.62 -6.62
C LYS A 225 19.44 -12.86 -7.43
N SER A 226 19.71 -13.97 -6.73
CA SER A 226 20.17 -15.24 -7.27
C SER A 226 19.03 -16.20 -7.62
N ILE A 227 17.84 -15.97 -7.08
CA ILE A 227 16.66 -16.83 -7.24
C ILE A 227 15.95 -16.47 -8.54
N LYS A 228 15.44 -17.48 -9.25
CA LYS A 228 14.59 -17.33 -10.44
C LYS A 228 13.14 -17.73 -10.13
N THR A 229 12.94 -18.86 -9.47
CA THR A 229 11.61 -19.32 -9.05
C THR A 229 11.64 -19.94 -7.66
N ILE A 230 10.55 -19.75 -6.92
CA ILE A 230 10.23 -20.44 -5.67
C ILE A 230 8.93 -21.18 -5.92
N THR A 231 8.91 -22.51 -5.78
CA THR A 231 7.70 -23.33 -5.96
C THR A 231 7.41 -24.09 -4.68
N LYS A 232 6.20 -23.95 -4.12
CA LYS A 232 5.81 -24.65 -2.90
C LYS A 232 5.62 -26.14 -3.18
N GLU A 233 6.30 -26.99 -2.41
CA GLU A 233 6.24 -28.45 -2.56
C GLU A 233 6.28 -29.14 -1.18
N GLY A 234 5.36 -30.06 -0.92
CA GLY A 234 5.31 -30.83 0.32
C GLY A 234 5.23 -29.94 1.58
N ASN A 235 6.28 -29.96 2.39
CA ASN A 235 6.45 -29.16 3.61
C ASN A 235 7.49 -28.03 3.46
N GLY A 236 7.92 -27.76 2.22
CA GLY A 236 9.02 -26.87 1.88
C GLY A 236 8.78 -26.09 0.58
N ALA A 237 9.88 -25.66 -0.03
CA ALA A 237 9.87 -25.06 -1.35
C ALA A 237 11.06 -25.55 -2.21
N HIS A 238 10.78 -25.78 -3.49
CA HIS A 238 11.80 -26.03 -4.51
C HIS A 238 12.23 -24.70 -5.14
N ILE A 239 13.50 -24.36 -4.96
CA ILE A 239 14.11 -23.11 -5.39
C ILE A 239 14.94 -23.36 -6.65
N THR A 240 14.64 -22.67 -7.74
CA THR A 240 15.49 -22.65 -8.93
C THR A 240 16.26 -21.34 -8.97
N LEU A 241 17.58 -21.41 -8.99
CA LEU A 241 18.47 -20.26 -9.13
C LEU A 241 18.59 -19.82 -10.59
N LYS A 242 18.97 -18.56 -10.83
CA LYS A 242 19.24 -18.02 -12.18
C LYS A 242 20.38 -18.75 -12.92
N SER A 243 21.21 -19.50 -12.20
CA SER A 243 22.23 -20.40 -12.75
C SER A 243 21.70 -21.75 -13.26
N GLY A 244 20.41 -22.04 -13.09
CA GLY A 244 19.81 -23.33 -13.39
C GLY A 244 20.08 -24.42 -12.34
N ARG A 245 20.68 -24.07 -11.19
CA ARG A 245 20.75 -24.97 -10.03
C ARG A 245 19.39 -25.01 -9.33
N GLU A 246 18.96 -26.21 -8.98
CA GLU A 246 17.76 -26.46 -8.18
C GLU A 246 18.14 -26.91 -6.75
N ILE A 247 17.37 -26.46 -5.75
CA ILE A 247 17.57 -26.74 -4.33
C ILE A 247 16.20 -26.86 -3.65
N TYR A 248 15.89 -27.99 -3.02
CA TYR A 248 14.72 -28.13 -2.14
C TYR A 248 15.09 -27.72 -0.71
N LEU A 249 14.30 -26.81 -0.11
CA LEU A 249 14.51 -26.28 1.23
C LEU A 249 13.29 -26.51 2.14
N THR A 250 13.57 -26.73 3.43
CA THR A 250 12.57 -26.83 4.51
C THR A 250 13.03 -26.01 5.73
N GLY A 251 12.52 -26.27 6.94
CA GLY A 251 13.07 -25.69 8.19
C GLY A 251 12.63 -24.26 8.49
N SER A 252 12.89 -23.30 7.58
CA SER A 252 12.58 -21.87 7.77
C SER A 252 11.11 -21.52 7.52
N ASN A 253 10.61 -20.49 8.22
CA ASN A 253 9.36 -19.79 7.91
C ASN A 253 9.32 -19.32 6.45
N ASP A 254 10.45 -18.96 5.84
CA ASP A 254 10.52 -18.46 4.46
C ASP A 254 10.13 -19.52 3.40
N VAL A 255 10.01 -20.80 3.78
CA VAL A 255 9.73 -21.92 2.87
C VAL A 255 8.67 -22.91 3.40
N ASN A 256 8.06 -22.68 4.57
CA ASN A 256 7.23 -23.69 5.24
C ASN A 256 5.86 -23.18 5.73
N GLY A 257 5.11 -24.04 6.42
CA GLY A 257 3.76 -23.74 6.92
C GLY A 257 3.63 -22.54 7.90
N SER A 258 4.74 -22.05 8.44
CA SER A 258 4.83 -20.87 9.30
C SER A 258 5.10 -19.57 8.54
N ASN A 259 5.16 -19.60 7.21
CA ASN A 259 5.29 -18.40 6.38
C ASN A 259 4.09 -17.47 6.61
N ARG A 260 4.33 -16.22 7.00
CA ARG A 260 3.32 -15.23 7.38
C ARG A 260 2.37 -14.92 6.21
N GLY A 261 2.95 -14.66 5.04
CA GLY A 261 2.25 -14.34 3.81
C GLY A 261 3.20 -13.86 2.72
N ILE A 262 2.70 -13.75 1.49
CA ILE A 262 3.40 -13.06 0.40
C ILE A 262 2.48 -11.95 -0.10
N ALA A 263 2.83 -10.70 0.23
CA ALA A 263 2.12 -9.52 -0.25
C ALA A 263 2.74 -8.98 -1.54
N LEU A 264 1.88 -8.46 -2.43
CA LEU A 264 2.27 -7.79 -3.67
C LEU A 264 1.62 -6.42 -3.77
N TYR A 265 2.40 -5.39 -4.10
CA TYR A 265 1.86 -4.14 -4.60
C TYR A 265 1.70 -4.20 -6.14
N HIS A 266 0.48 -3.95 -6.62
CA HIS A 266 0.10 -3.89 -8.03
C HIS A 266 -0.57 -2.54 -8.33
N GLU A 267 -0.13 -1.83 -9.37
CA GLU A 267 -0.50 -0.41 -9.58
C GLU A 267 -2.02 -0.15 -9.68
N ASP A 268 -2.76 -0.95 -10.46
CA ASP A 268 -4.23 -0.84 -10.57
C ASP A 268 -5.02 -1.34 -9.35
N ILE A 269 -4.42 -2.11 -8.45
CA ILE A 269 -5.15 -2.83 -7.39
C ILE A 269 -4.82 -2.28 -6.00
N GLY A 270 -3.56 -1.94 -5.71
CA GLY A 270 -3.09 -1.68 -4.35
C GLY A 270 -2.33 -2.88 -3.80
N SER A 271 -2.60 -3.25 -2.54
CA SER A 271 -2.00 -4.42 -1.90
C SER A 271 -2.83 -5.68 -2.12
N ILE A 272 -2.15 -6.81 -2.37
CA ILE A 272 -2.74 -8.15 -2.48
C ILE A 272 -1.90 -9.10 -1.62
N GLU A 273 -2.46 -9.60 -0.53
CA GLU A 273 -1.80 -10.61 0.31
C GLU A 273 -2.29 -12.02 -0.02
N VAL A 274 -1.34 -12.89 -0.33
CA VAL A 274 -1.58 -14.33 -0.52
C VAL A 274 -0.95 -15.10 0.64
N PRO A 275 -1.74 -15.64 1.57
CA PRO A 275 -1.21 -16.47 2.65
C PRO A 275 -0.63 -17.75 2.08
N TRP A 276 0.38 -18.29 2.77
CA TRP A 276 1.13 -19.47 2.32
C TRP A 276 0.25 -20.65 1.91
N LYS A 277 -0.90 -20.84 2.57
CA LYS A 277 -1.89 -21.88 2.25
C LYS A 277 -2.34 -21.85 0.77
N GLU A 278 -2.53 -20.67 0.18
CA GLU A 278 -2.99 -20.49 -1.20
C GLU A 278 -1.87 -20.14 -2.19
N PHE A 279 -0.67 -19.81 -1.70
CA PHE A 279 0.54 -19.73 -2.51
C PHE A 279 0.84 -21.05 -3.25
N LYS A 280 1.35 -20.93 -4.49
CA LYS A 280 1.77 -22.05 -5.34
C LYS A 280 3.20 -21.84 -5.86
N SER A 281 3.49 -20.70 -6.47
CA SER A 281 4.84 -20.37 -6.94
C SER A 281 5.04 -18.87 -7.18
N LEU A 282 6.27 -18.38 -7.04
CA LEU A 282 6.72 -17.04 -7.42
C LEU A 282 7.81 -17.17 -8.48
N THR A 283 7.70 -16.41 -9.58
CA THR A 283 8.75 -16.23 -10.58
C THR A 283 9.29 -14.81 -10.48
N LEU A 284 10.57 -14.65 -10.15
CA LEU A 284 11.21 -13.34 -10.07
C LEU A 284 11.58 -12.83 -11.46
N ALA A 285 11.40 -11.52 -11.67
CA ALA A 285 11.93 -10.84 -12.84
C ALA A 285 13.46 -10.64 -12.73
N ASP A 286 14.14 -10.52 -13.88
CA ASP A 286 15.57 -10.18 -13.90
C ASP A 286 15.84 -8.71 -13.54
N LYS A 287 14.87 -7.84 -13.77
CA LYS A 287 14.82 -6.47 -13.25
C LYS A 287 13.38 -6.08 -12.95
N ALA A 288 13.14 -5.39 -11.83
CA ALA A 288 11.90 -4.70 -11.57
C ALA A 288 11.68 -3.51 -12.55
N PRO A 289 10.43 -3.12 -12.84
CA PRO A 289 10.13 -1.80 -13.36
C PRO A 289 10.45 -0.73 -12.31
N ALA A 290 10.47 0.54 -12.72
CA ALA A 290 10.52 1.64 -11.76
C ALA A 290 9.18 1.72 -11.01
N GLY A 291 9.19 1.57 -9.69
CA GLY A 291 8.01 1.77 -8.85
C GLY A 291 7.67 3.26 -8.71
N PRO A 292 6.43 3.59 -8.29
CA PRO A 292 5.95 4.96 -8.20
C PRO A 292 6.88 5.85 -7.36
N SER A 293 7.22 7.03 -7.88
CA SER A 293 7.99 8.03 -7.13
C SER A 293 7.09 8.85 -6.23
N TYR A 294 7.67 9.56 -5.26
CA TYR A 294 6.93 10.50 -4.41
C TYR A 294 6.07 11.48 -5.23
N GLU A 295 6.56 11.97 -6.37
CA GLU A 295 5.84 12.91 -7.24
C GLU A 295 4.66 12.29 -7.99
N SER A 296 4.62 10.96 -8.12
CA SER A 296 3.52 10.26 -8.81
C SER A 296 2.25 10.11 -7.97
N PHE A 297 2.35 10.32 -6.65
CA PHE A 297 1.20 10.44 -5.75
C PHE A 297 0.72 11.90 -5.74
N GLU A 298 -0.42 12.18 -6.36
CA GLU A 298 -1.03 13.52 -6.41
C GLU A 298 -1.42 14.05 -5.02
N ALA A 299 -1.73 15.34 -4.92
CA ALA A 299 -2.44 15.86 -3.75
C ALA A 299 -3.85 15.23 -3.67
N PRO A 300 -4.27 14.74 -2.49
CA PRO A 300 -5.56 14.09 -2.34
C PRO A 300 -6.73 15.03 -2.60
N LYS A 301 -7.84 14.46 -3.01
CA LYS A 301 -9.16 15.09 -3.05
C LYS A 301 -10.02 14.47 -1.92
N GLY A 302 -11.26 14.92 -1.81
CA GLY A 302 -12.25 14.20 -1.00
C GLY A 302 -12.95 13.15 -1.85
N LEU A 303 -13.23 11.99 -1.27
CA LEU A 303 -14.04 10.94 -1.89
C LEU A 303 -15.39 11.54 -2.31
N SER A 304 -15.72 11.41 -3.59
CA SER A 304 -16.96 11.96 -4.14
C SER A 304 -17.54 11.03 -5.18
N GLY A 305 -18.86 11.08 -5.35
CA GLY A 305 -19.53 10.10 -6.18
C GLY A 305 -21.05 10.16 -6.10
N VAL A 306 -21.65 9.05 -6.51
CA VAL A 306 -23.09 8.84 -6.61
C VAL A 306 -23.44 7.55 -5.88
N VAL A 307 -24.38 7.61 -4.95
CA VAL A 307 -25.02 6.42 -4.36
C VAL A 307 -26.43 6.28 -4.95
N GLN A 308 -26.74 5.10 -5.47
CA GLN A 308 -28.09 4.73 -5.90
C GLN A 308 -28.63 3.59 -5.04
N THR A 309 -29.89 3.71 -4.63
CA THR A 309 -30.59 2.70 -3.81
C THR A 309 -31.46 1.77 -4.66
N TYR A 310 -31.85 0.61 -4.11
CA TYR A 310 -32.82 -0.31 -4.71
C TYR A 310 -34.23 0.27 -4.91
N ASN A 311 -34.48 1.51 -4.49
CA ASN A 311 -35.72 2.26 -4.71
C ASN A 311 -35.52 3.49 -5.62
N ASP A 312 -34.51 3.44 -6.50
CA ASP A 312 -34.17 4.42 -7.54
C ASP A 312 -33.93 5.86 -7.02
N LYS A 313 -33.67 6.03 -5.72
CA LYS A 313 -33.17 7.30 -5.19
C LYS A 313 -31.67 7.40 -5.50
N ARG A 314 -31.26 8.56 -5.97
CA ARG A 314 -29.89 8.86 -6.38
C ARG A 314 -29.39 10.08 -5.61
N PHE A 315 -28.31 9.90 -4.86
CA PHE A 315 -27.65 10.95 -4.08
C PHE A 315 -26.26 11.20 -4.67
N GLU A 316 -25.84 12.47 -4.74
CA GLU A 316 -24.57 12.87 -5.37
C GLU A 316 -23.91 13.99 -4.56
N GLY A 317 -22.62 13.85 -4.28
CA GLY A 317 -21.86 14.78 -3.44
C GLY A 317 -20.53 14.21 -2.97
N MET A 318 -20.00 14.77 -1.89
CA MET A 318 -18.89 14.13 -1.16
C MET A 318 -19.44 12.92 -0.40
N LEU A 319 -18.66 11.85 -0.34
CA LEU A 319 -18.98 10.64 0.38
C LEU A 319 -18.15 10.59 1.67
N VAL A 320 -18.73 10.01 2.71
CA VAL A 320 -17.95 9.27 3.71
C VAL A 320 -18.42 7.82 3.63
N PHE A 321 -17.54 6.95 3.15
CA PHE A 321 -17.75 5.50 3.06
C PHE A 321 -17.47 4.87 4.44
N ASP A 322 -18.16 3.77 4.76
CA ASP A 322 -18.24 3.09 6.07
C ASP A 322 -18.41 3.99 7.33
N ILE A 323 -18.75 5.26 7.13
CA ILE A 323 -18.82 6.34 8.12
C ILE A 323 -17.44 6.93 8.54
N ASP A 324 -16.31 6.38 8.06
CA ASP A 324 -14.98 6.97 8.29
C ASP A 324 -14.03 7.21 7.09
N GLU A 325 -14.19 6.64 5.90
CA GLU A 325 -13.31 6.92 4.73
C GLU A 325 -13.81 8.14 3.95
N LYS A 326 -12.96 9.16 3.81
CA LYS A 326 -13.30 10.48 3.26
C LYS A 326 -12.43 10.93 2.10
N TYR A 327 -11.29 10.29 1.86
CA TYR A 327 -10.32 10.65 0.84
C TYR A 327 -10.15 9.46 -0.12
N GLU A 328 -9.91 9.71 -1.42
CA GLU A 328 -9.65 8.60 -2.35
C GLU A 328 -8.28 7.91 -2.15
N ILE A 329 -7.49 8.35 -1.17
CA ILE A 329 -6.21 7.74 -0.77
C ILE A 329 -6.37 6.64 0.28
N GLU A 330 -7.52 6.63 0.96
CA GLU A 330 -7.87 5.58 1.90
C GLU A 330 -8.16 4.28 1.13
N LEU A 331 -8.04 3.16 1.82
CA LEU A 331 -8.12 1.82 1.23
C LEU A 331 -9.52 1.24 1.47
N LEU A 332 -10.00 0.45 0.51
CA LEU A 332 -11.09 -0.49 0.70
C LEU A 332 -10.51 -1.88 0.93
N ASP A 333 -10.94 -2.54 2.02
CA ASP A 333 -10.49 -3.87 2.41
C ASP A 333 -11.50 -4.95 1.99
N GLY A 334 -11.06 -6.03 1.36
CA GLY A 334 -11.95 -7.12 0.93
C GLY A 334 -11.24 -8.38 0.45
N ASN A 335 -11.91 -9.54 0.57
CA ASN A 335 -11.27 -10.85 0.37
C ASN A 335 -11.87 -11.64 -0.81
N ASP A 336 -11.03 -12.35 -1.56
CA ASP A 336 -11.43 -13.48 -2.43
C ASP A 336 -10.95 -14.80 -1.79
N ASP A 337 -11.89 -15.51 -1.16
CA ASP A 337 -11.68 -16.72 -0.34
C ASP A 337 -10.75 -16.53 0.86
N ALA A 338 -9.44 -16.51 0.62
CA ALA A 338 -8.39 -16.30 1.60
C ALA A 338 -7.24 -15.45 1.02
N ILE A 339 -7.50 -14.71 -0.06
CA ILE A 339 -6.59 -13.69 -0.60
C ILE A 339 -7.18 -12.35 -0.19
N GLU A 340 -6.39 -11.55 0.51
CA GLU A 340 -6.81 -10.30 1.16
C GLU A 340 -6.35 -9.13 0.28
N TYR A 341 -7.24 -8.18 -0.03
CA TYR A 341 -6.96 -7.04 -0.91
C TYR A 341 -7.19 -5.74 -0.16
N GLN A 342 -6.29 -4.77 -0.34
CA GLN A 342 -6.44 -3.39 0.16
C GLN A 342 -6.30 -2.41 -1.01
N ILE A 343 -7.40 -1.77 -1.38
CA ILE A 343 -7.57 -1.11 -2.68
C ILE A 343 -7.78 0.39 -2.48
N PRO A 344 -6.82 1.26 -2.83
CA PRO A 344 -7.01 2.71 -2.76
C PRO A 344 -8.28 3.15 -3.50
N PHE A 345 -9.16 3.94 -2.89
CA PHE A 345 -10.42 4.36 -3.50
C PHE A 345 -10.23 5.11 -4.83
N ARG A 346 -9.05 5.72 -5.08
CA ARG A 346 -8.62 6.27 -6.38
C ARG A 346 -8.65 5.25 -7.51
N ASN A 347 -8.35 3.98 -7.22
CA ASN A 347 -8.36 2.88 -8.18
C ASN A 347 -9.76 2.29 -8.38
N ILE A 348 -10.75 2.60 -7.52
CA ILE A 348 -12.11 2.03 -7.61
C ILE A 348 -13.02 2.96 -8.42
N THR A 349 -13.62 2.47 -9.49
CA THR A 349 -14.65 3.21 -10.25
C THR A 349 -16.05 2.97 -9.72
N LYS A 350 -16.39 1.74 -9.30
CA LYS A 350 -17.74 1.39 -8.86
C LYS A 350 -17.75 0.23 -7.86
N ILE A 351 -18.58 0.31 -6.82
CA ILE A 351 -18.87 -0.78 -5.89
C ILE A 351 -20.34 -1.15 -6.05
N LEU A 352 -20.64 -2.45 -6.17
CA LEU A 352 -21.99 -2.96 -6.33
C LEU A 352 -22.23 -4.09 -5.31
N PRO A 353 -22.92 -3.84 -4.20
CA PRO A 353 -23.39 -4.90 -3.30
C PRO A 353 -24.13 -6.01 -4.06
N LYS A 354 -23.95 -7.27 -3.64
CA LYS A 354 -24.60 -8.43 -4.28
C LYS A 354 -25.41 -9.29 -3.32
N ASN A 355 -24.96 -9.38 -2.07
CA ASN A 355 -25.62 -10.05 -0.96
C ASN A 355 -24.96 -9.60 0.35
N SER A 356 -25.38 -10.19 1.48
CA SER A 356 -24.87 -9.85 2.82
C SER A 356 -23.37 -10.12 3.05
N SER A 357 -22.69 -10.82 2.14
CA SER A 357 -21.30 -11.26 2.29
C SER A 357 -20.36 -10.77 1.19
N TYR A 358 -20.88 -10.37 0.03
CA TYR A 358 -20.07 -10.05 -1.16
C TYR A 358 -20.56 -8.83 -1.95
N SER A 359 -19.59 -8.11 -2.51
CA SER A 359 -19.76 -6.97 -3.43
C SER A 359 -18.85 -7.14 -4.66
N ILE A 360 -19.27 -6.60 -5.80
CA ILE A 360 -18.38 -6.45 -6.96
C ILE A 360 -17.72 -5.07 -6.88
N VAL A 361 -16.40 -5.04 -6.84
CA VAL A 361 -15.57 -3.84 -6.92
C VAL A 361 -15.00 -3.74 -8.34
N ARG A 362 -15.25 -2.63 -9.02
CA ARG A 362 -14.75 -2.33 -10.37
C ARG A 362 -13.60 -1.36 -10.29
N LEU A 363 -12.50 -1.68 -10.96
CA LEU A 363 -11.28 -0.88 -10.94
C LEU A 363 -11.22 0.18 -12.05
N THR A 364 -10.19 1.01 -12.05
CA THR A 364 -9.85 1.98 -13.09
C THR A 364 -9.24 1.33 -14.33
N SER A 365 -8.61 0.16 -14.18
CA SER A 365 -8.19 -0.71 -15.30
C SER A 365 -9.38 -1.23 -16.12
N GLY A 366 -10.56 -1.32 -15.49
CA GLY A 366 -11.76 -1.97 -16.03
C GLY A 366 -12.01 -3.38 -15.51
N ASP A 367 -11.12 -3.94 -14.68
CA ASP A 367 -11.30 -5.25 -14.05
C ASP A 367 -12.43 -5.24 -13.00
N GLU A 368 -13.01 -6.42 -12.74
CA GLU A 368 -14.00 -6.65 -11.69
C GLU A 368 -13.50 -7.69 -10.68
N LEU A 369 -13.46 -7.32 -9.40
CA LEU A 369 -13.17 -8.22 -8.28
C LEU A 369 -14.47 -8.53 -7.52
N LEU A 370 -14.73 -9.79 -7.19
CA LEU A 370 -15.80 -10.19 -6.28
C LEU A 370 -15.20 -10.34 -4.88
N LEU A 371 -15.35 -9.31 -4.05
CA LEU A 371 -14.76 -9.25 -2.72
C LEU A 371 -15.82 -9.43 -1.64
N GLY A 372 -15.45 -10.05 -0.52
CA GLY A 372 -16.33 -10.29 0.60
C GLY A 372 -15.61 -10.42 1.94
N ASP A 373 -16.39 -10.86 2.93
CA ASP A 373 -16.00 -11.22 4.31
C ASP A 373 -15.33 -10.11 5.18
N SER A 374 -14.80 -9.05 4.59
CA SER A 374 -14.39 -7.78 5.23
C SER A 374 -15.61 -6.87 5.56
N GLN A 375 -15.38 -5.75 6.25
CA GLN A 375 -16.43 -4.80 6.63
C GLN A 375 -17.02 -4.08 5.41
N ASP A 376 -16.16 -3.41 4.64
CA ASP A 376 -16.41 -2.52 3.50
C ASP A 376 -17.28 -3.09 2.37
N VAL A 377 -17.29 -4.43 2.24
CA VAL A 377 -17.87 -5.15 1.10
C VAL A 377 -19.01 -6.10 1.49
N SER A 378 -19.40 -6.13 2.77
CA SER A 378 -20.43 -7.02 3.32
C SER A 378 -21.48 -6.25 4.14
N ALA A 379 -22.52 -6.92 4.64
CA ALA A 379 -23.53 -6.34 5.52
C ALA A 379 -23.02 -6.00 6.95
N LYS A 380 -21.70 -6.05 7.16
CA LYS A 380 -21.04 -5.40 8.30
C LYS A 380 -20.86 -3.89 8.09
N ASN A 381 -20.86 -3.40 6.84
CA ASN A 381 -20.68 -2.00 6.50
C ASN A 381 -21.74 -1.13 7.19
N ASP A 382 -21.30 -0.11 7.94
CA ASP A 382 -22.14 0.76 8.76
C ASP A 382 -22.96 1.74 7.88
N GLY A 383 -22.59 1.90 6.60
CA GLY A 383 -23.30 2.65 5.57
C GLY A 383 -22.55 3.89 5.06
N ILE A 384 -23.21 4.70 4.25
CA ILE A 384 -22.59 5.85 3.57
C ILE A 384 -23.28 7.17 3.96
N LEU A 385 -22.48 8.20 4.24
CA LEU A 385 -22.95 9.58 4.39
C LEU A 385 -22.70 10.35 3.09
N VAL A 386 -23.76 10.90 2.48
CA VAL A 386 -23.66 11.71 1.25
C VAL A 386 -23.92 13.19 1.55
N PHE A 387 -22.88 14.00 1.40
CA PHE A 387 -22.89 15.45 1.60
C PHE A 387 -23.29 16.16 0.31
N VAL A 388 -24.61 16.23 0.06
CA VAL A 388 -25.19 16.85 -1.13
C VAL A 388 -25.04 18.38 -1.09
N LYS A 389 -24.59 18.97 -2.21
CA LYS A 389 -24.36 20.42 -2.34
C LYS A 389 -25.59 21.25 -1.96
N ASN A 390 -25.36 22.35 -1.24
CA ASN A 390 -26.37 23.27 -0.68
C ASN A 390 -27.31 22.65 0.38
N GLN A 391 -27.06 21.42 0.85
CA GLN A 391 -27.75 20.84 2.00
C GLN A 391 -26.87 20.93 3.25
N LYS A 392 -27.49 21.10 4.42
CA LYS A 392 -26.77 21.33 5.68
C LYS A 392 -26.35 20.03 6.37
N ASP A 393 -27.26 19.07 6.38
CA ASP A 393 -27.12 17.78 7.06
C ASP A 393 -27.00 16.69 5.97
N PRO A 394 -26.08 15.71 6.09
CA PRO A 394 -25.86 14.68 5.07
C PRO A 394 -26.99 13.65 5.03
N HIS A 395 -27.11 12.97 3.89
CA HIS A 395 -28.00 11.81 3.76
C HIS A 395 -27.25 10.56 4.22
N TYR A 396 -27.75 9.91 5.28
CA TYR A 396 -27.31 8.56 5.65
C TYR A 396 -28.06 7.54 4.81
N ILE A 397 -27.32 6.59 4.25
CA ILE A 397 -27.84 5.48 3.44
C ILE A 397 -27.26 4.20 4.03
N ALA A 398 -28.12 3.33 4.58
CA ALA A 398 -27.70 2.04 5.11
C ALA A 398 -27.24 1.11 3.97
N TRP A 399 -26.25 0.26 4.22
CA TRP A 399 -25.66 -0.61 3.19
C TRP A 399 -26.70 -1.49 2.47
N ASP A 400 -27.62 -2.10 3.21
CA ASP A 400 -28.71 -2.94 2.68
C ASP A 400 -29.65 -2.21 1.70
N ASP A 401 -29.71 -0.87 1.71
CA ASP A 401 -30.51 -0.07 0.78
C ASP A 401 -29.78 0.22 -0.56
N ILE A 402 -28.47 -0.04 -0.67
CA ILE A 402 -27.60 0.39 -1.79
C ILE A 402 -27.57 -0.64 -2.94
N ASP A 403 -27.93 -0.19 -4.14
CA ASP A 403 -27.75 -0.93 -5.40
C ASP A 403 -26.33 -0.73 -5.96
N PHE A 404 -25.81 0.51 -5.91
CA PHE A 404 -24.40 0.78 -6.17
C PHE A 404 -23.88 2.10 -5.59
N VAL A 405 -22.55 2.15 -5.46
CA VAL A 405 -21.73 3.35 -5.28
C VAL A 405 -20.88 3.55 -6.54
N GLN A 406 -20.95 4.72 -7.17
CA GLN A 406 -20.08 5.12 -8.28
C GLN A 406 -19.14 6.20 -7.77
N ILE A 407 -17.83 6.00 -7.92
CA ILE A 407 -16.80 6.96 -7.50
C ILE A 407 -16.43 7.85 -8.69
N ASN A 408 -16.28 9.15 -8.44
CA ASN A 408 -15.79 10.12 -9.42
C ASN A 408 -14.26 10.07 -9.55
N LYS A 409 -13.72 10.61 -10.65
CA LYS A 409 -12.28 10.67 -10.96
C LYS A 409 -11.92 12.06 -11.49
#